data_AF-A0A090G453-F1
#
_entry.id   AF-A0A090G453-F1
#
_cell.length_a   1.000
_cell.length_b   1.000
_cell.length_c   1.000
_cell.angle_alpha   90.00
_cell.angle_beta   90.00
_cell.angle_gamma   90.00
#
_symmetry.space_group_name_H-M   'P 1'
#
loop_
_entity.id
_entity.type
_entity.pdbx_description
1 polymer ?
#
loop_
_entity_poly.entity_id
_entity_poly.type
_entity_poly.pdbx_seq_one_letter_code
_entity_poly.pdbx_strand_id
1 'polypeptide(L)' 'MRLGEIIANTFAAVLLVCGLAVVFLIAGRPLFPRRQPRMVVLLPADPDKTASIRDKRQQLPGYFNLALAPRKPTALR' A
#
# COMPACT_ATOMS: atom_id res chain seq x y z
N MET A 1 -16.48 -47.68 27.85
CA MET A 1 -15.73 -46.46 28.19
C MET A 1 -16.48 -45.75 29.30
N ARG A 2 -15.83 -45.54 30.45
CA ARG A 2 -16.47 -45.05 31.68
C ARG A 2 -16.91 -43.60 31.46
N LEU A 3 -18.17 -43.29 31.74
CA LEU A 3 -18.79 -41.96 31.64
C LEU A 3 -17.89 -40.81 32.14
N GLY A 4 -17.11 -41.06 33.20
CA GLY A 4 -16.17 -40.08 33.76
C GLY A 4 -15.05 -39.66 32.79
N GLU A 5 -14.58 -40.54 31.91
CA GLU A 5 -13.54 -40.24 30.92
C GLU A 5 -14.07 -39.32 29.82
N ILE A 6 -15.33 -39.50 29.42
CA ILE A 6 -16.01 -38.64 28.45
C ILE A 6 -16.16 -37.23 29.03
N ILE A 7 -16.60 -37.13 30.29
CA ILE A 7 -16.78 -35.84 30.98
C ILE A 7 -15.43 -35.15 31.20
N ALA A 8 -14.40 -35.87 31.62
CA ALA A 8 -13.07 -35.30 31.80
C ALA A 8 -12.49 -34.78 30.47
N ASN A 9 -12.66 -35.54 29.39
CA ASN A 9 -12.16 -35.15 28.08
C ASN A 9 -12.92 -33.95 27.49
N THR A 10 -14.24 -33.87 27.68
CA THR A 10 -15.00 -32.70 27.23
C THR A 10 -14.62 -31.44 28.02
N PHE A 11 -14.43 -31.54 29.34
CA PHE A 11 -13.92 -30.41 30.13
C PHE A 11 -12.52 -29.99 29.70
N ALA A 12 -11.62 -30.94 29.44
CA ALA A 12 -10.27 -30.64 28.96
C ALA A 12 -10.29 -29.93 27.60
N ALA A 13 -11.13 -30.39 26.66
CA ALA A 13 -11.30 -29.76 25.35
C ALA A 13 -11.85 -28.33 25.47
N VAL A 14 -12.86 -28.11 26.31
CA VAL A 14 -13.45 -26.79 26.55
C VAL A 14 -12.43 -25.83 27.16
N LEU A 15 -11.67 -26.27 28.16
CA LEU A 15 -10.62 -25.47 28.80
C LEU A 15 -9.51 -25.10 27.80
N LEU A 16 -9.11 -26.04 26.94
CA LEU A 16 -8.11 -25.80 25.90
C LEU A 16 -8.57 -24.72 24.93
N VAL A 17 -9.79 -24.82 24.40
CA VAL A 17 -10.37 -23.85 23.45
C VAL A 17 -10.51 -22.47 24.11
N CYS A 18 -10.98 -22.44 25.36
CA CYS A 18 -11.13 -21.19 26.11
C CYS A 18 -9.77 -20.52 26.36
N GLY A 19 -8.75 -21.29 26.75
CA GLY A 19 -7.39 -20.80 26.92
C GLY A 19 -6.82 -20.23 25.61
N LEU A 20 -7.00 -20.95 24.49
CA LEU A 20 -6.59 -20.45 23.18
C LEU A 20 -7.30 -19.13 22.85
N ALA A 21 -8.62 -19.06 23.04
CA ALA A 21 -9.40 -17.85 22.76
C ALA A 21 -8.92 -16.65 23.59
N VAL A 22 -8.60 -16.85 24.87
CA VAL A 22 -8.05 -15.80 25.74
C VAL A 22 -6.67 -15.35 25.27
N VAL A 23 -5.77 -16.29 24.93
CA VAL A 23 -4.45 -15.97 24.37
C VAL A 23 -4.59 -15.19 23.07
N PHE A 24 -5.48 -15.62 22.16
CA PHE A 24 -5.77 -14.90 20.92
C PHE A 24 -6.44 -13.55 21.15
N LEU A 25 -7.23 -13.38 22.21
CA LEU A 25 -7.84 -12.09 22.55
C LEU A 25 -6.80 -11.10 23.09
N ILE A 26 -5.87 -11.59 23.93
CA ILE A 26 -4.77 -10.81 24.50
C ILE A 26 -3.72 -10.50 23.41
N ALA A 27 -3.37 -11.47 22.57
CA ALA A 27 -2.43 -11.32 21.46
C ALA A 27 -3.06 -10.63 20.23
N GLY A 28 -4.39 -10.69 20.11
CA GLY A 28 -5.21 -10.03 19.09
C GLY A 28 -5.53 -8.57 19.42
N ARG A 29 -5.33 -8.13 20.68
CA ARG A 29 -4.95 -6.73 20.94
C ARG A 29 -3.57 -6.56 20.28
N PRO A 30 -3.44 -5.67 19.29
CA PRO A 30 -2.80 -6.04 18.04
C PRO A 30 -1.28 -6.26 18.17
N LEU A 31 -0.79 -7.48 17.92
CA LEU A 31 0.61 -7.73 17.53
C LEU A 31 0.92 -7.15 16.14
N PHE A 32 -0.11 -6.91 15.32
CA PHE A 32 0.03 -6.10 14.11
C PHE A 32 -0.09 -4.63 14.50
N PRO A 33 0.92 -3.78 14.22
CA PRO A 33 0.69 -2.35 14.29
C PRO A 33 -0.52 -2.10 13.40
N ARG A 34 -1.48 -1.35 13.94
CA ARG A 34 -2.56 -0.73 13.20
C ARG A 34 -1.88 -0.10 11.99
N ARG A 35 -1.85 -0.82 10.85
CA ARG A 35 -1.75 -0.26 9.51
C ARG A 35 -3.06 0.49 9.39
N GLN A 36 -3.17 1.59 10.15
CA GLN A 36 -3.70 2.79 9.57
C GLN A 36 -2.87 2.88 8.29
N PRO A 37 -3.45 2.70 7.09
CA PRO A 37 -2.90 3.47 6.00
C PRO A 37 -2.92 4.88 6.57
N ARG A 38 -1.76 5.33 7.03
CA ARG A 38 -1.53 6.74 7.26
C ARG A 38 -1.70 7.22 5.84
N MET A 39 -2.93 7.60 5.49
CA MET A 39 -3.22 8.38 4.33
C MET A 39 -2.56 9.70 4.68
N VAL A 40 -1.23 9.69 4.54
CA VAL A 40 -0.44 10.87 4.35
C VAL A 40 -0.99 11.33 3.02
N VAL A 41 -2.03 12.15 3.10
CA VAL A 41 -2.34 13.09 2.05
C VAL A 41 -1.02 13.83 1.91
N LEU A 42 -0.19 13.39 0.96
CA LEU A 42 0.81 14.25 0.39
C LEU A 42 -0.02 15.43 -0.07
N LEU A 43 0.01 16.52 0.72
CA LEU A 43 -0.45 17.81 0.23
C LEU A 43 0.14 17.93 -1.17
N PRO A 44 -0.65 18.32 -2.18
CA PRO A 44 -0.11 18.51 -3.52
C PRO A 44 1.17 19.32 -3.36
N ALA A 45 2.29 18.70 -3.74
CA ALA A 45 3.60 19.31 -3.59
C ALA A 45 3.47 20.73 -4.12
N ASP A 46 3.88 21.70 -3.30
CA ASP A 46 3.79 23.12 -3.63
C ASP A 46 4.09 23.30 -5.12
N PRO A 47 3.14 23.84 -5.91
CA PRO A 47 3.34 24.02 -7.35
C PRO A 47 4.60 24.87 -7.64
N ASP A 48 5.09 25.60 -6.64
CA ASP A 48 6.29 26.41 -6.72
C ASP A 48 7.61 25.61 -6.70
N LYS A 49 7.61 24.35 -6.23
CA LYS A 49 8.87 23.57 -6.08
C LYS A 49 9.05 22.45 -7.10
N THR A 50 8.03 22.15 -7.89
CA THR A 50 8.15 21.19 -8.98
C THR A 50 7.96 21.93 -10.30
N ALA A 51 9.02 22.01 -11.10
CA ALA A 51 8.98 22.50 -12.49
C ALA A 51 8.15 21.59 -13.43
N SER A 52 7.17 20.86 -12.90
CA SER A 52 6.17 20.13 -13.67
C SER A 52 5.10 21.13 -14.05
N ILE A 53 5.27 21.70 -15.24
CA ILE A 53 4.36 22.64 -15.87
C ILE A 53 3.06 21.88 -16.17
N ARG A 54 2.17 21.77 -15.18
CA ARG A 54 0.81 21.32 -15.41
C ARG A 54 0.05 22.48 -16.02
N ASP A 55 0.01 22.48 -17.34
CA ASP A 55 -1.09 23.02 -18.12
C ASP A 55 -1.30 24.54 -18.03
N LYS A 56 -0.27 25.30 -18.40
CA LYS A 56 -0.50 26.48 -19.23
C LYS A 56 -0.10 26.08 -20.62
N ARG A 57 -1.08 25.88 -21.50
CA ARG A 57 -0.93 25.69 -22.96
C ARG A 57 0.44 26.19 -23.41
N GLN A 58 1.40 25.29 -23.60
CA GLN A 58 2.61 25.66 -24.31
C GLN A 58 2.11 26.14 -25.66
N GLN A 59 2.18 27.45 -25.90
CA GLN A 59 1.95 28.02 -27.22
C GLN A 59 3.09 27.52 -28.09
N LEU A 60 2.92 26.32 -28.64
CA LEU A 60 3.76 25.88 -29.74
C LEU A 60 3.56 26.92 -30.85
N PRO A 61 4.64 27.44 -31.43
CA PRO A 61 4.51 28.30 -32.59
C PRO A 61 3.75 27.53 -33.68
N GLY A 62 2.80 28.19 -34.34
CA GLY A 62 1.96 27.56 -35.36
C GLY A 62 2.72 27.06 -36.60
N TYR A 63 4.02 27.35 -36.67
CA TYR A 63 4.92 26.91 -37.72
C TYR A 63 6.31 26.61 -37.13
N PHE A 64 6.89 25.49 -37.56
CA PHE A 64 8.28 25.13 -37.28
C PHE A 64 9.07 25.21 -38.59
N ASN A 65 10.14 26.00 -38.62
CA ASN A 65 11.01 26.07 -39.79
C ASN A 65 11.95 24.86 -39.80
N LEU A 66 11.63 23.89 -40.66
CA LEU A 66 12.39 22.65 -40.83
C LEU A 66 13.79 22.87 -41.40
N ALA A 67 14.10 24.04 -41.97
CA ALA A 67 15.46 24.36 -42.43
C ALA A 67 16.44 24.62 -41.25
N LEU A 68 15.91 24.94 -40.07
CA LEU A 68 16.68 25.15 -38.83
C LEU A 68 16.73 23.89 -37.97
N ALA A 69 16.02 22.83 -38.34
CA ALA A 69 16.01 21.59 -37.59
C ALA A 69 17.35 20.85 -37.73
N PRO A 70 17.94 20.33 -36.64
CA PRO A 70 19.15 19.52 -36.71
C PRO A 70 18.92 18.34 -37.65
N ARG A 71 19.87 18.12 -38.58
CA ARG A 71 19.81 16.97 -39.48
C ARG A 71 19.79 15.69 -38.64
N LYS A 72 18.80 14.82 -38.89
CA LYS A 72 18.70 13.51 -38.24
C LYS A 72 20.06 12.80 -38.38
N PRO A 73 20.72 12.39 -37.28
CA PRO A 73 21.96 11.66 -37.38
C PRO A 73 21.68 10.32 -38.06
N THR A 74 22.19 10.17 -39.28
CA THR A 74 22.23 8.88 -39.96
C THR A 74 23.24 8.04 -39.19
N ALA A 75 22.75 7.08 -38.40
CA ALA A 75 23.61 6.06 -37.82
C ALA A 75 24.40 5.41 -38.96
N LEU A 76 25.72 5.61 -38.97
CA LEU A 76 26.62 4.86 -39.82
C LEU A 76 26.42 3.39 -39.51
N ARG A 77 26.04 2.63 -40.54
CA ARG A 77 25.92 1.18 -40.54
C ARG A 77 27.29 0.56 -40.75
#